data_AF-A0AA38KSY4-F1
#
_entry.id   AF-A0AA38KSY4-F1
#
_cell.length_a   1.000
_cell.length_b   1.000
_cell.length_c   1.000
_cell.angle_alpha   90.00
_cell.angle_beta   90.00
_cell.angle_gamma   90.00
#
_symmetry.space_group_name_H-M   'P 1'
#
loop_
_entity.id
_entity.type
_entity.pdbx_description
1 polymer ?
#
loop_
_entity_poly.entity_id
_entity_poly.type
_entity_poly.pdbx_seq_one_letter_code
_entity_poly.pdbx_strand_id
1 'polypeptide(L)'
;CYLQKRVLNLSKGPAVRALRAQTDKREYSLEMKKVVESTPNLFIREAMVTELLIGKNDNVEGVRTFFGVDFVASAVVVTTGTFMNGKIWVGRACMSAGRACESASQGLTENLQALGFETDRLKTGTPPRVDFRTVDLSILECQPGDEEVRWFSFDPGFHIEREQMCCYLTRTTSSTHQIIKENLHETPTYGGWVESKGPRYCPSIEDKIVKFKDKESHQIFLEPEGRSIPELYVQ
;
A
#
# COMPACT_ATOMS: atom_id res chain seq x y z
N CYS A 1 17.34 4.49 -1.89
CA CYS A 1 16.34 5.16 -1.01
C CYS A 1 15.95 4.30 0.20
N TYR A 2 16.86 3.52 0.79
CA TYR A 2 16.51 2.67 1.95
C TYR A 2 16.73 3.43 3.28
N LEU A 3 15.93 3.10 4.29
CA LEU A 3 16.05 3.57 5.67
C LEU A 3 16.64 2.49 6.56
N GLN A 4 16.26 1.24 6.34
CA GLN A 4 16.72 0.08 7.12
C GLN A 4 16.69 -1.16 6.23
N LYS A 5 17.60 -2.11 6.40
CA LYS A 5 17.55 -3.43 5.77
C LYS A 5 17.77 -4.55 6.78
N ARG A 6 17.02 -5.64 6.61
CA ARG A 6 17.10 -6.82 7.47
C ARG A 6 16.84 -8.10 6.69
N VAL A 7 17.54 -9.17 7.03
CA VAL A 7 17.24 -10.53 6.57
C VAL A 7 16.30 -11.21 7.55
N LEU A 8 15.07 -11.42 7.11
CA LEU A 8 14.09 -12.21 7.84
C LEU A 8 14.51 -13.69 7.84
N ASN A 9 14.25 -14.39 8.95
CA ASN A 9 14.59 -15.79 9.17
C ASN A 9 16.10 -16.11 9.04
N LEU A 10 16.98 -15.18 9.40
CA LEU A 10 18.43 -15.36 9.28
C LEU A 10 18.96 -16.61 10.02
N SER A 11 18.40 -16.92 11.18
CA SER A 11 18.74 -18.11 11.99
C SER A 11 18.32 -19.44 11.35
N LYS A 12 17.50 -19.41 10.30
CA LYS A 12 17.06 -20.59 9.55
C LYS A 12 17.91 -20.78 8.29
N GLY A 13 17.69 -21.91 7.61
CA GLY A 13 18.40 -22.27 6.39
C GLY A 13 18.25 -21.22 5.27
N PRO A 14 19.21 -21.08 4.36
CA PRO A 14 19.21 -20.06 3.31
C PRO A 14 17.92 -20.01 2.47
N ALA A 15 17.28 -21.16 2.23
CA ALA A 15 16.08 -21.28 1.42
C ALA A 15 14.86 -20.51 1.95
N VAL A 16 14.82 -20.17 3.25
CA VAL A 16 13.69 -19.46 3.88
C VAL A 16 14.03 -18.02 4.28
N ARG A 17 15.22 -17.54 3.90
CA ARG A 17 15.66 -16.17 4.17
C ARG A 17 15.05 -15.21 3.17
N ALA A 18 14.63 -14.04 3.65
CA ALA A 18 14.09 -13.00 2.79
C ALA A 18 14.66 -11.63 3.20
N LEU A 19 15.20 -10.89 2.24
CA LEU A 19 15.63 -9.51 2.48
C LEU A 19 14.40 -8.61 2.54
N ARG A 20 14.31 -7.79 3.58
CA ARG A 20 13.31 -6.73 3.75
C ARG A 20 14.02 -5.40 3.88
N ALA A 21 13.48 -4.35 3.28
CA ALA A 21 13.91 -2.99 3.52
C ALA A 21 12.75 -2.09 3.90
N GLN A 22 13.03 -1.15 4.81
CA GLN A 22 12.30 0.10 4.89
C GLN A 22 12.84 1.08 3.86
N THR A 23 11.94 1.85 3.26
CA THR A 23 12.31 2.81 2.22
C THR A 23 11.76 4.18 2.55
N ASP A 24 12.54 5.21 2.26
CA ASP A 24 12.04 6.58 2.28
C ASP A 24 11.02 6.71 1.15
N LYS A 25 9.75 6.89 1.49
CA LYS A 25 8.67 6.84 0.50
C LYS A 25 8.75 7.98 -0.51
N ARG A 26 9.18 9.17 -0.07
CA ARG A 26 9.30 10.35 -0.94
C ARG A 26 10.49 10.17 -1.88
N GLU A 27 11.64 9.78 -1.36
CA GLU A 27 12.82 9.52 -2.20
C GLU A 27 12.56 8.37 -3.18
N TYR A 28 11.92 7.28 -2.75
CA TYR A 28 11.60 6.16 -3.62
C TYR A 28 10.68 6.58 -4.77
N SER A 29 9.62 7.33 -4.46
CA SER A 29 8.70 7.85 -5.48
C SER A 29 9.40 8.77 -6.48
N LEU A 30 10.25 9.68 -5.99
CA LEU A 30 11.04 10.57 -6.84
C LEU A 30 12.02 9.80 -7.73
N GLU A 31 12.69 8.78 -7.19
CA GLU A 31 13.64 7.98 -7.95
C GLU A 31 12.95 7.18 -9.06
N MET A 32 11.83 6.53 -8.74
CA MET A 32 11.02 5.83 -9.75
C MET A 32 10.51 6.79 -10.83
N LYS A 33 10.10 8.00 -10.46
CA LYS A 33 9.68 9.03 -11.43
C LYS A 33 10.81 9.37 -12.40
N LYS A 34 12.03 9.62 -11.90
CA LYS A 34 13.20 9.89 -12.77
C LYS A 34 13.48 8.74 -13.73
N VAL A 35 13.41 7.49 -13.26
CA VAL A 35 13.64 6.31 -14.09
C VAL A 35 12.63 6.27 -15.24
N VAL A 36 11.34 6.44 -14.95
CA VAL A 36 10.28 6.40 -15.97
C VAL A 36 10.40 7.59 -16.93
N GLU A 37 10.70 8.80 -16.44
CA GLU A 37 10.85 10.01 -17.27
C GLU A 37 12.07 9.99 -18.19
N SER A 38 13.15 9.28 -17.80
CA SER A 38 14.39 9.20 -18.57
C SER A 38 14.49 7.97 -19.49
N THR A 39 13.54 7.04 -19.40
CA THR A 39 13.56 5.81 -20.20
C THR A 39 13.27 6.13 -21.68
N PRO A 40 14.19 5.82 -22.62
CA PRO A 40 13.95 6.04 -24.05
C PRO A 40 12.71 5.30 -24.55
N ASN A 41 11.95 5.94 -25.44
CA ASN A 41 10.68 5.43 -26.01
C ASN A 41 9.53 5.25 -25.00
N LEU A 42 9.68 5.75 -23.77
CA LEU A 42 8.60 5.79 -22.78
C LEU A 42 8.06 7.22 -22.68
N PHE A 43 6.75 7.37 -22.90
CA PHE A 43 6.08 8.67 -22.85
C PHE A 43 5.05 8.67 -21.74
N ILE A 44 5.17 9.64 -20.83
CA ILE A 44 4.19 9.84 -19.76
C ILE A 44 3.10 10.79 -20.26
N ARG A 45 1.84 10.43 -19.99
CA ARG A 45 0.66 11.26 -20.24
C ARG A 45 -0.21 11.25 -18.99
N GLU A 46 -0.46 12.44 -18.45
CA GLU A 46 -1.41 12.61 -17.37
C GLU A 46 -2.82 12.69 -17.95
N ALA A 47 -3.55 11.59 -17.87
CA ALA A 47 -4.94 11.50 -18.30
C ALA A 47 -5.65 10.35 -17.60
N MET A 48 -6.95 10.50 -17.37
CA MET A 48 -7.81 9.40 -16.91
C MET A 48 -8.35 8.64 -18.12
N VAL A 49 -8.01 7.37 -18.24
CA VAL A 49 -8.58 6.47 -19.26
C VAL A 49 -9.96 6.00 -18.80
N THR A 50 -10.95 6.12 -19.68
CA THR A 50 -12.35 5.75 -19.42
C THR A 50 -12.81 4.56 -20.25
N GLU A 51 -12.22 4.31 -21.43
CA GLU A 51 -12.65 3.22 -22.32
C GLU A 51 -11.46 2.55 -22.99
N LEU A 52 -11.59 1.24 -23.24
CA LEU A 52 -10.78 0.51 -24.21
C LEU A 52 -11.42 0.62 -25.59
N LEU A 53 -10.61 0.89 -26.61
CA LEU A 53 -11.05 0.89 -28.00
C LEU A 53 -10.88 -0.53 -28.55
N ILE A 54 -11.98 -1.16 -28.91
CA ILE A 54 -12.02 -2.54 -29.44
C ILE A 54 -12.44 -2.50 -30.90
N GLY A 55 -11.61 -3.12 -31.75
CA GLY A 55 -11.82 -3.25 -33.18
C GLY A 55 -12.86 -4.31 -33.54
N LYS A 56 -13.14 -4.42 -34.84
CA LYS A 56 -14.17 -5.35 -35.37
C LYS A 56 -13.88 -6.83 -35.15
N ASN A 57 -12.63 -7.18 -34.87
CA ASN A 57 -12.19 -8.57 -34.67
C ASN A 57 -11.80 -8.83 -33.19
N ASP A 58 -12.40 -8.08 -32.26
CA ASP A 58 -12.10 -8.11 -30.81
C ASP A 58 -10.64 -7.79 -30.46
N ASN A 59 -9.92 -7.15 -31.38
CA ASN A 59 -8.56 -6.66 -31.16
C ASN A 59 -8.56 -5.34 -30.41
N VAL A 60 -7.62 -5.14 -29.49
CA VAL A 60 -7.40 -3.83 -28.87
C VAL A 60 -6.80 -2.88 -29.91
N GLU A 61 -7.39 -1.70 -30.04
CA GLU A 61 -6.93 -0.63 -30.94
C GLU A 61 -6.37 0.57 -30.16
N GLY A 62 -6.63 0.65 -28.85
CA GLY A 62 -6.15 1.75 -28.02
C GLY A 62 -7.01 2.01 -26.79
N VAL A 63 -6.93 3.26 -26.30
CA VAL A 63 -7.69 3.76 -25.16
C VAL A 63 -8.28 5.13 -25.44
N ARG A 64 -9.43 5.41 -24.84
CA ARG A 64 -10.03 6.75 -24.81
C ARG A 64 -9.90 7.34 -23.41
N THR A 65 -9.53 8.61 -23.36
CA THR A 65 -9.45 9.37 -22.12
C THR A 65 -10.76 10.11 -21.80
N PHE A 66 -10.90 10.58 -20.57
CA PHE A 66 -12.06 11.30 -20.08
C PHE A 66 -12.46 12.52 -20.93
N PHE A 67 -11.48 13.21 -21.52
CA PHE A 67 -11.72 14.35 -22.41
C PHE A 67 -11.98 13.95 -23.88
N GLY A 68 -12.18 12.66 -24.16
CA GLY A 68 -12.48 12.14 -25.50
C GLY A 68 -11.26 12.03 -26.41
N VAL A 69 -10.04 12.09 -25.88
CA VAL A 69 -8.82 11.89 -26.67
C VAL A 69 -8.50 10.41 -26.78
N ASP A 70 -8.33 9.94 -28.01
CA ASP A 70 -8.01 8.56 -28.34
C ASP A 70 -6.48 8.38 -28.51
N PHE A 71 -5.92 7.38 -27.84
CA PHE A 71 -4.54 6.94 -28.00
C PHE A 71 -4.52 5.55 -28.61
N VAL A 72 -3.98 5.44 -29.83
CA VAL A 72 -3.90 4.18 -30.57
C VAL A 72 -2.74 3.34 -30.06
N ALA A 73 -2.98 2.07 -29.77
CA ALA A 73 -1.97 1.11 -29.33
C ALA A 73 -2.36 -0.31 -29.73
N SER A 74 -1.36 -1.13 -30.10
CA SER A 74 -1.58 -2.55 -30.43
C SER A 74 -1.77 -3.43 -29.21
N ALA A 75 -1.45 -2.93 -28.01
CA ALA A 75 -1.63 -3.62 -26.73
C ALA A 75 -1.84 -2.60 -25.61
N VAL A 76 -2.64 -2.97 -24.62
CA VAL A 76 -2.94 -2.14 -23.43
C VAL A 76 -2.76 -2.99 -22.19
N VAL A 77 -2.03 -2.46 -21.20
CA VAL A 77 -1.86 -3.09 -19.88
C VAL A 77 -2.58 -2.25 -18.84
N VAL A 78 -3.55 -2.86 -18.15
CA VAL A 78 -4.40 -2.17 -17.16
C VAL A 78 -3.83 -2.35 -15.76
N THR A 79 -3.33 -1.28 -15.15
CA THR A 79 -2.72 -1.29 -13.79
C THR A 79 -3.31 -0.20 -12.90
N THR A 80 -4.63 -0.18 -12.73
CA THR A 80 -5.37 0.90 -12.05
C THR A 80 -5.26 0.89 -10.52
N GLY A 81 -4.64 -0.12 -9.92
CA GLY A 81 -4.44 -0.20 -8.47
C GLY A 81 -5.75 -0.07 -7.70
N THR A 82 -5.81 0.88 -6.76
CA THR A 82 -7.00 1.14 -5.91
C THR A 82 -7.94 2.22 -6.47
N PHE A 83 -7.71 2.69 -7.71
CA PHE A 83 -8.41 3.86 -8.25
C PHE A 83 -9.76 3.54 -8.90
N MET A 84 -9.91 2.39 -9.58
CA MET A 84 -11.14 2.01 -10.28
C MET A 84 -12.34 1.91 -9.31
N ASN A 85 -13.30 2.83 -9.46
CA ASN A 85 -14.45 2.96 -8.57
C ASN A 85 -14.06 2.88 -7.08
N GLY A 86 -12.92 3.50 -6.77
CA GLY A 86 -12.33 3.57 -5.44
C GLY A 86 -13.21 4.33 -4.45
N LYS A 87 -13.28 3.82 -3.22
CA LYS A 87 -14.05 4.42 -2.13
C LYS A 87 -13.31 4.25 -0.82
N ILE A 88 -13.03 5.37 -0.15
CA ILE A 88 -12.40 5.40 1.17
C ILE A 88 -13.48 5.39 2.24
N TRP A 89 -13.19 4.70 3.33
CA TRP A 89 -14.05 4.62 4.51
C TRP A 89 -13.25 4.97 5.76
N VAL A 90 -13.79 5.88 6.57
CA VAL A 90 -13.26 6.25 7.89
C VAL A 90 -14.43 6.25 8.86
N GLY A 91 -14.53 5.17 9.65
CA GLY A 91 -15.71 4.88 10.44
C GLY A 91 -16.98 4.83 9.58
N ARG A 92 -17.95 5.69 9.91
CA ARG A 92 -19.21 5.87 9.16
C ARG A 92 -19.07 6.72 7.91
N ALA A 93 -18.03 7.55 7.83
CA ALA A 93 -17.85 8.47 6.72
C ALA A 93 -17.23 7.74 5.52
N CYS A 94 -17.64 8.13 4.31
CA CYS A 94 -17.07 7.61 3.09
C CYS A 94 -16.96 8.68 2.01
N MET A 95 -16.00 8.51 1.10
CA MET A 95 -15.82 9.38 -0.06
C MET A 95 -15.29 8.59 -1.26
N SER A 96 -15.61 9.03 -2.47
CA SER A 96 -15.02 8.47 -3.68
C SER A 96 -13.59 8.97 -3.82
N ALA A 97 -12.64 8.03 -3.80
CA ALA A 97 -11.22 8.31 -3.83
C ALA A 97 -10.45 7.00 -4.11
N GLY A 98 -9.36 7.09 -4.88
CA GLY A 98 -8.47 5.95 -5.12
C GLY A 98 -7.48 5.75 -3.99
N ARG A 99 -6.97 6.86 -3.46
CA ARG A 99 -6.09 6.96 -2.28
C ARG A 99 -6.46 8.24 -1.51
N ALA A 100 -5.99 8.37 -0.27
CA ALA A 100 -6.26 9.57 0.49
C ALA A 100 -5.77 10.81 -0.29
N CYS A 101 -6.63 11.82 -0.44
CA CYS A 101 -6.39 13.02 -1.25
C CYS A 101 -6.24 12.81 -2.76
N GLU A 102 -6.56 11.63 -3.30
CA GLU A 102 -6.50 11.35 -4.75
C GLU A 102 -7.86 10.84 -5.26
N SER A 103 -8.37 11.45 -6.32
CA SER A 103 -9.68 11.10 -6.90
C SER A 103 -9.71 9.67 -7.43
N ALA A 104 -10.88 9.02 -7.35
CA ALA A 104 -11.10 7.73 -7.99
C ALA A 104 -11.20 7.89 -9.52
N SER A 105 -10.85 6.83 -10.25
CA SER A 105 -11.12 6.74 -11.69
C SER A 105 -12.47 6.09 -11.93
N GLN A 106 -13.23 6.63 -12.88
CA GLN A 106 -14.57 6.16 -13.27
C GLN A 106 -14.64 5.89 -14.78
N GLY A 107 -15.62 5.10 -15.23
CA GLY A 107 -15.86 4.79 -16.64
C GLY A 107 -15.23 3.47 -17.09
N LEU A 108 -13.97 3.22 -16.73
CA LEU A 108 -13.26 2.02 -17.19
C LEU A 108 -13.86 0.73 -16.64
N THR A 109 -14.41 0.75 -15.41
CA THR A 109 -15.09 -0.42 -14.84
C THR A 109 -16.33 -0.78 -15.64
N GLU A 110 -17.16 0.21 -15.96
CA GLU A 110 -18.39 0.04 -16.72
C GLU A 110 -18.08 -0.40 -18.16
N ASN A 111 -17.01 0.14 -18.76
CA ASN A 111 -16.52 -0.29 -20.07
C ASN A 111 -16.10 -1.77 -20.08
N LEU A 112 -15.35 -2.23 -19.08
CA LEU A 112 -14.96 -3.64 -18.97
C LEU A 112 -16.18 -4.56 -18.76
N GLN A 113 -17.14 -4.16 -17.93
CA GLN A 113 -18.38 -4.91 -17.75
C GLN A 113 -19.19 -5.01 -19.05
N ALA A 114 -19.27 -3.93 -19.83
CA ALA A 114 -19.93 -3.93 -21.14
C ALA A 114 -19.24 -4.84 -22.15
N LEU A 115 -17.92 -5.03 -22.03
CA LEU A 115 -17.13 -6.00 -22.80
C LEU A 115 -17.26 -7.44 -22.29
N GLY A 116 -18.06 -7.69 -21.25
CA GLY A 116 -18.34 -9.02 -20.71
C GLY A 116 -17.39 -9.47 -19.59
N PHE A 117 -16.57 -8.59 -19.02
CA PHE A 117 -15.74 -8.92 -17.87
C PHE A 117 -16.55 -8.90 -16.56
N GLU A 118 -16.31 -9.89 -15.71
CA GLU A 118 -16.79 -9.88 -14.33
C GLU A 118 -15.91 -8.98 -13.47
N THR A 119 -16.54 -8.23 -12.56
CA THR A 119 -15.84 -7.33 -11.63
C THR A 119 -16.32 -7.58 -10.20
N ASP A 120 -15.40 -7.53 -9.25
CA ASP A 120 -15.70 -7.66 -7.81
C ASP A 120 -14.99 -6.55 -7.01
N ARG A 121 -15.37 -6.36 -5.76
CA ARG A 121 -14.81 -5.34 -4.86
C ARG A 121 -13.96 -5.97 -3.77
N LEU A 122 -12.69 -5.59 -3.76
CA LEU A 122 -11.77 -5.88 -2.68
C LEU A 122 -11.65 -4.68 -1.73
N LYS A 123 -11.40 -4.96 -0.46
CA LYS A 123 -11.11 -3.95 0.57
C LYS A 123 -9.76 -4.21 1.20
N THR A 124 -8.96 -3.16 1.33
CA THR A 124 -7.74 -3.15 2.13
C THR A 124 -7.77 -1.98 3.10
N GLY A 125 -7.08 -2.12 4.23
CA GLY A 125 -6.93 -1.07 5.22
C GLY A 125 -5.50 -0.55 5.23
N THR A 126 -5.32 0.68 5.69
CA THR A 126 -4.02 1.25 6.02
C THR A 126 -4.07 1.81 7.43
N PRO A 127 -3.00 1.68 8.23
CA PRO A 127 -2.96 2.27 9.56
C PRO A 127 -2.84 3.79 9.51
N PRO A 128 -3.12 4.48 10.63
CA PRO A 128 -2.84 5.90 10.76
C PRO A 128 -1.34 6.17 10.67
N ARG A 129 -1.00 7.42 10.30
CA ARG A 129 0.35 7.96 10.45
C ARG A 129 0.35 8.83 11.70
N VAL A 130 1.40 8.72 12.50
CA VAL A 130 1.56 9.50 13.72
C VAL A 130 2.82 10.35 13.65
N ASP A 131 2.82 11.48 14.33
CA ASP A 131 3.97 12.37 14.39
C ASP A 131 5.00 11.81 15.39
N PHE A 132 6.19 11.48 14.88
CA PHE A 132 7.35 10.99 15.62
C PHE A 132 7.66 11.83 16.86
N ARG A 133 7.47 13.14 16.80
CA ARG A 133 7.78 14.08 17.90
C ARG A 133 6.82 13.94 19.09
N THR A 134 5.69 13.27 18.88
CA THR A 134 4.65 13.04 19.90
C THR A 134 4.72 11.63 20.49
N VAL A 135 5.68 10.82 20.06
CA VAL A 135 5.87 9.45 20.55
C VAL A 135 7.07 9.40 21.49
N ASP A 136 6.88 8.86 22.69
CA ASP A 136 7.98 8.56 23.60
C ASP A 136 8.68 7.27 23.15
N LEU A 137 9.82 7.41 22.48
CA LEU A 137 10.61 6.28 21.97
C LEU A 137 11.52 5.67 23.03
N SER A 138 11.77 6.37 24.14
CA SER A 138 12.70 5.92 25.18
C SER A 138 12.22 4.65 25.89
N ILE A 139 10.90 4.43 25.90
CA ILE A 139 10.24 3.26 26.48
C ILE A 139 10.03 2.12 25.47
N LEU A 140 10.41 2.31 24.19
CA LEU A 140 10.17 1.33 23.13
C LEU A 140 11.42 0.50 22.83
N GLU A 141 11.20 -0.74 22.39
CA GLU A 141 12.29 -1.60 21.94
C GLU A 141 12.75 -1.16 20.55
N CYS A 142 13.97 -0.62 20.46
CA CYS A 142 14.59 -0.32 19.18
C CYS A 142 15.04 -1.60 18.47
N GLN A 143 14.59 -1.76 17.24
CA GLN A 143 15.02 -2.78 16.30
C GLN A 143 15.84 -2.15 15.16
N PRO A 144 17.19 -2.22 15.23
CA PRO A 144 18.06 -1.72 14.18
C PRO A 144 18.04 -2.62 12.94
N GLY A 145 18.63 -2.13 11.86
CA GLY A 145 18.95 -2.93 10.68
C GLY A 145 20.09 -3.93 10.94
N ASP A 146 20.36 -4.79 9.96
CA ASP A 146 21.51 -5.70 10.03
C ASP A 146 22.82 -4.93 9.83
N GLU A 147 23.88 -5.30 10.57
CA GLU A 147 25.22 -4.68 10.44
C GLU A 147 25.81 -4.89 9.05
N GLU A 148 25.73 -6.12 8.52
CA GLU A 148 26.12 -6.44 7.16
C GLU A 148 24.98 -6.07 6.19
N VAL A 149 25.16 -4.96 5.46
CA VAL A 149 24.14 -4.47 4.52
C VAL A 149 24.09 -5.35 3.27
N ARG A 150 22.94 -6.00 3.05
CA ARG A 150 22.66 -6.78 1.84
C ARG A 150 21.88 -5.98 0.79
N TRP A 151 21.89 -6.47 -0.45
CA TRP A 151 21.36 -5.74 -1.60
C TRP A 151 20.28 -6.54 -2.33
N PHE A 152 19.25 -5.83 -2.78
CA PHE A 152 18.21 -6.38 -3.65
C PHE A 152 18.69 -6.49 -5.10
N SER A 153 19.51 -5.52 -5.55
CA SER A 153 20.14 -5.57 -6.87
C SER A 153 21.39 -6.43 -6.81
N PHE A 154 21.56 -7.29 -7.83
CA PHE A 154 22.81 -8.01 -8.04
C PHE A 154 23.91 -7.15 -8.66
N ASP A 155 23.56 -5.98 -9.20
CA ASP A 155 24.51 -5.05 -9.79
C ASP A 155 25.18 -4.18 -8.70
N PRO A 156 26.51 -4.29 -8.51
CA PRO A 156 27.27 -3.52 -7.52
C PRO A 156 27.20 -2.01 -7.70
N GLY A 157 26.91 -1.52 -8.91
CA GLY A 157 26.77 -0.08 -9.17
C GLY A 157 25.63 0.57 -8.38
N PHE A 158 24.68 -0.22 -7.89
CA PHE A 158 23.56 0.24 -7.05
C PHE A 158 23.79 0.02 -5.55
N HIS A 159 24.97 -0.46 -5.15
CA HIS A 159 25.29 -0.78 -3.75
C HIS A 159 25.78 0.46 -3.00
N ILE A 160 24.86 1.39 -2.76
CA ILE A 160 25.15 2.68 -2.10
C ILE A 160 24.73 2.64 -0.63
N GLU A 161 25.70 2.52 0.27
CA GLU A 161 25.45 2.51 1.71
C GLU A 161 24.94 3.86 2.24
N ARG A 162 24.07 3.76 3.25
CA ARG A 162 23.46 4.88 3.96
C ARG A 162 23.25 4.50 5.42
N GLU A 163 23.28 5.52 6.28
CA GLU A 163 22.98 5.37 7.71
C GLU A 163 21.62 4.70 7.92
N GLN A 164 21.57 3.66 8.74
CA GLN A 164 20.31 2.94 9.00
C GLN A 164 19.52 3.61 10.12
N MET A 165 18.20 3.73 9.93
CA MET A 165 17.27 4.15 10.97
C MET A 165 16.72 2.95 11.73
N CYS A 166 16.36 3.18 12.99
CA CYS A 166 15.70 2.18 13.82
C CYS A 166 14.19 2.13 13.55
N CYS A 167 13.62 0.93 13.52
CA CYS A 167 12.18 0.72 13.71
C CYS A 167 11.94 0.41 15.18
N TYR A 168 10.77 0.74 15.71
CA TYR A 168 10.47 0.53 17.12
C TYR A 168 9.34 -0.49 17.28
N LEU A 169 9.45 -1.34 18.30
CA LEU A 169 8.43 -2.32 18.61
C LEU A 169 7.65 -1.87 19.81
N THR A 170 6.33 -2.05 19.72
CA THR A 170 5.41 -1.90 20.82
C THR A 170 4.33 -2.96 20.74
N ARG A 171 3.44 -2.97 21.74
CA ARG A 171 2.39 -3.97 21.87
C ARG A 171 1.09 -3.32 22.29
N THR A 172 -0.01 -3.85 21.77
CA THR A 172 -1.35 -3.50 22.27
C THR A 172 -1.58 -4.08 23.67
N THR A 173 -2.43 -3.42 24.43
CA THR A 173 -2.83 -3.81 25.79
C THR A 173 -4.28 -4.30 25.82
N SER A 174 -4.70 -4.87 26.95
CA SER A 174 -6.10 -5.21 27.21
C SER A 174 -7.03 -3.99 27.10
N SER A 175 -6.58 -2.81 27.55
CA SER A 175 -7.33 -1.56 27.39
C SER A 175 -7.50 -1.16 25.92
N THR A 176 -6.47 -1.33 25.08
CA THR A 176 -6.61 -1.13 23.62
C THR A 176 -7.67 -2.05 23.03
N HIS A 177 -7.68 -3.33 23.44
CA HIS A 177 -8.64 -4.30 22.94
C HIS A 177 -10.06 -3.97 23.37
N GLN A 178 -10.24 -3.51 24.62
CA GLN A 178 -11.53 -3.08 25.13
C GLN A 178 -12.10 -1.91 24.32
N ILE A 179 -11.29 -0.85 24.10
CA ILE A 179 -11.69 0.31 23.30
C ILE A 179 -12.14 -0.12 21.91
N ILE A 180 -11.39 -1.01 21.24
CA ILE A 180 -11.76 -1.49 19.91
C ILE A 180 -13.05 -2.31 19.95
N LYS A 181 -13.20 -3.22 20.92
CA LYS A 181 -14.40 -4.07 21.08
C LYS A 181 -15.67 -3.25 21.29
N GLU A 182 -15.60 -2.23 22.15
CA GLU A 182 -16.73 -1.33 22.43
C GLU A 182 -17.15 -0.54 21.18
N ASN A 183 -16.21 -0.27 20.26
CA ASN A 183 -16.43 0.55 19.06
C ASN A 183 -16.45 -0.27 17.75
N LEU A 184 -16.57 -1.60 17.78
CA LEU A 184 -16.60 -2.41 16.55
C LEU A 184 -17.74 -1.98 15.61
N HIS A 185 -18.88 -1.62 16.18
CA HIS A 185 -20.05 -1.13 15.45
C HIS A 185 -19.79 0.18 14.68
N GLU A 186 -18.71 0.90 14.99
CA GLU A 186 -18.25 2.11 14.28
C GLU A 186 -17.37 1.80 13.07
N THR A 187 -17.05 0.53 12.80
CA THR A 187 -16.20 0.14 11.69
C THR A 187 -17.03 -0.27 10.46
N PRO A 188 -16.55 0.01 9.23
CA PRO A 188 -17.30 -0.31 8.00
C PRO A 188 -17.72 -1.77 7.85
N THR A 189 -16.90 -2.69 8.35
CA THR A 189 -17.16 -4.13 8.22
C THR A 189 -18.12 -4.62 9.29
N TYR A 190 -17.89 -4.32 10.57
CA TYR A 190 -18.73 -4.82 11.66
C TYR A 190 -20.01 -4.00 11.87
N GLY A 191 -20.03 -2.74 11.44
CA GLY A 191 -21.23 -1.90 11.39
C GLY A 191 -22.17 -2.21 10.21
N GLY A 192 -21.78 -3.10 9.30
CA GLY A 192 -22.62 -3.54 8.17
C GLY A 192 -22.71 -2.55 7.00
N TRP A 193 -21.84 -1.54 6.93
CA TRP A 193 -21.87 -0.54 5.85
C TRP A 193 -21.12 -0.96 4.59
N VAL A 194 -20.28 -1.99 4.69
CA VAL A 194 -19.50 -2.51 3.56
C VAL A 194 -19.55 -4.04 3.53
N GLU A 195 -20.24 -4.56 2.52
CA GLU A 195 -20.21 -5.97 2.14
C GLU A 195 -19.04 -6.23 1.18
N SER A 196 -17.81 -6.25 1.70
CA SER A 196 -16.64 -6.61 0.90
C SER A 196 -15.74 -7.56 1.68
N LYS A 197 -15.24 -8.60 1.02
CA LYS A 197 -14.30 -9.54 1.65
C LYS A 197 -12.94 -8.85 1.83
N GLY A 198 -12.55 -8.66 3.09
CA GLY A 198 -11.18 -8.23 3.42
C GLY A 198 -10.15 -9.34 3.14
N PRO A 199 -8.84 -9.01 3.11
CA PRO A 199 -7.78 -9.99 2.96
C PRO A 199 -7.81 -11.02 4.08
N ARG A 200 -7.74 -12.31 3.74
CA ARG A 200 -7.74 -13.40 4.74
C ARG A 200 -6.51 -13.37 5.66
N TYR A 201 -5.35 -13.01 5.10
CA TYR A 201 -4.04 -13.19 5.75
C TYR A 201 -3.45 -11.91 6.36
N CYS A 202 -3.98 -10.74 6.01
CA CYS A 202 -3.58 -9.46 6.60
C CYS A 202 -4.81 -8.69 7.12
N PRO A 203 -5.52 -9.25 8.12
CA PRO A 203 -6.66 -8.58 8.72
C PRO A 203 -6.27 -7.25 9.38
N SER A 204 -7.21 -6.31 9.40
CA SER A 204 -7.10 -5.10 10.22
C SER A 204 -7.05 -5.43 11.72
N ILE A 205 -6.66 -4.47 12.56
CA ILE A 205 -6.49 -4.72 13.99
C ILE A 205 -7.80 -5.13 14.67
N GLU A 206 -8.93 -4.53 14.27
CA GLU A 206 -10.26 -4.92 14.72
C GLU A 206 -10.60 -6.37 14.35
N ASP A 207 -10.29 -6.79 13.12
CA ASP A 207 -10.47 -8.16 12.67
C ASP A 207 -9.57 -9.14 13.44
N LYS A 208 -8.30 -8.76 13.71
CA LYS A 208 -7.35 -9.57 14.48
C LYS A 208 -7.88 -9.83 15.89
N ILE A 209 -8.40 -8.79 16.56
CA ILE A 209 -8.95 -8.90 17.92
C ILE A 209 -10.18 -9.80 17.97
N VAL A 210 -11.05 -9.75 16.95
CA VAL A 210 -12.24 -10.60 16.87
C VAL A 210 -11.90 -12.05 16.52
N LYS A 211 -10.95 -12.28 15.62
CA LYS A 211 -10.54 -13.63 15.17
C LYS A 211 -9.64 -14.34 16.17
N PHE A 212 -8.75 -13.62 16.85
CA PHE A 212 -7.76 -14.16 17.79
C PHE A 212 -8.04 -13.70 19.21
N LYS A 213 -9.24 -14.03 19.73
CA LYS A 213 -9.72 -13.56 21.04
C LYS A 213 -8.85 -14.00 22.21
N ASP A 214 -8.16 -15.12 22.08
CA ASP A 214 -7.28 -15.68 23.11
C ASP A 214 -5.93 -14.95 23.21
N LYS A 215 -5.60 -14.09 22.24
CA LYS A 215 -4.37 -13.29 22.29
C LYS A 215 -4.59 -12.03 23.11
N GLU A 216 -3.93 -11.95 24.26
CA GLU A 216 -3.96 -10.77 25.14
C GLU A 216 -3.25 -9.55 24.55
N SER A 217 -2.39 -9.75 23.53
CA SER A 217 -1.59 -8.67 22.97
C SER A 217 -1.15 -8.96 21.53
N HIS A 218 -1.12 -7.90 20.72
CA HIS A 218 -0.63 -7.88 19.34
C HIS A 218 0.58 -6.95 19.23
N GLN A 219 1.64 -7.42 18.57
CA GLN A 219 2.83 -6.64 18.29
C GLN A 219 2.55 -5.63 17.17
N ILE A 220 3.11 -4.43 17.34
CA ILE A 220 3.02 -3.30 16.41
C ILE A 220 4.43 -2.82 16.09
N PHE A 221 4.68 -2.48 14.84
CA PHE A 221 5.92 -1.82 14.43
C PHE A 221 5.65 -0.34 14.17
N LEU A 222 6.49 0.53 14.73
CA LEU A 222 6.57 1.93 14.37
C LEU A 222 7.72 2.12 13.40
N GLU A 223 7.39 2.43 12.15
CA GLU A 223 8.34 2.47 11.05
C GLU A 223 8.45 3.90 10.51
N PRO A 224 9.65 4.51 10.49
CA PRO A 224 9.85 5.81 9.85
C PRO A 224 9.49 5.76 8.37
N GLU A 225 8.67 6.70 7.89
CA GLU A 225 8.32 6.78 6.46
C GLU A 225 9.38 7.53 5.61
N GLY A 226 10.27 8.29 6.25
CA GLY A 226 11.36 9.00 5.59
C GLY A 226 12.34 9.64 6.58
N ARG A 227 13.48 10.12 6.08
CA ARG A 227 14.54 10.73 6.91
C ARG A 227 14.23 12.16 7.32
N SER A 228 13.55 12.89 6.44
CA SER A 228 13.28 14.32 6.58
C SER A 228 11.84 14.62 6.95
N ILE A 229 11.06 13.62 7.34
CA ILE A 229 9.65 13.76 7.70
C ILE A 229 9.38 13.11 9.05
N PRO A 230 8.47 13.68 9.87
CA PRO A 230 8.18 13.14 11.19
C PRO A 230 7.13 12.01 11.14
N GLU A 231 6.76 11.50 9.97
CA GLU A 231 5.67 10.50 9.87
C GLU A 231 6.17 9.10 10.25
N LEU A 232 5.52 8.50 11.24
CA LEU A 232 5.64 7.09 11.60
C LEU A 232 4.44 6.30 11.07
N TYR A 233 4.71 5.19 10.40
CA TYR A 233 3.72 4.19 10.01
C TYR A 233 3.53 3.17 11.14
N VAL A 234 2.28 2.95 11.57
CA VAL A 234 1.94 2.07 12.70
C VAL A 234 1.47 0.71 12.18
N GLN A 235 2.38 -0.21 11.87
CA GLN A 235 2.10 -1.50 11.21
C GLN A 235 1.58 -2.60 12.14
#